data_AF-A0A378QI61-F1
#
_entry.id   AF-A0A378QI61-F1
#
_cell.length_a   1.000
_cell.length_b   1.000
_cell.length_c   1.000
_cell.angle_alpha   90.00
_cell.angle_beta   90.00
_cell.angle_gamma   90.00
#
_symmetry.space_group_name_H-M   'P 1'
#
loop_
_entity.id
_entity.type
_entity.pdbx_description
1 polymer ?
#
loop_
_entity_poly.entity_id
_entity_poly.type
_entity_poly.pdbx_seq_one_letter_code
_entity_poly.pdbx_strand_id
1 'polypeptide(L)'
;MLNDKQYKRLKPILLEIGLYDKPNLRKTVEGVLYRMKVGLPWRDLPKYFGKHNTVYKAFNRWSANNKLILLFNKVIGQPGMEWVFIDGSHIKAHHWIAYYLIFVECLHAFFSSTYARKSCES
;
A
#
# COMPACT_ATOMS: atom_id res chain seq x y z
N MET A 1 -5.09 -2.36 12.39
CA MET A 1 -3.91 -3.25 12.13
C MET A 1 -4.43 -4.60 11.65
N LEU A 2 -3.68 -5.33 10.82
CA LEU A 2 -4.13 -6.65 10.35
C LEU A 2 -4.01 -7.69 11.48
N ASN A 3 -5.11 -8.38 11.76
CA ASN A 3 -5.11 -9.52 12.67
C ASN A 3 -4.36 -10.72 12.04
N ASP A 4 -3.89 -11.66 12.85
CA ASP A 4 -3.15 -12.83 12.37
C ASP A 4 -3.97 -13.68 11.40
N LYS A 5 -5.28 -13.84 11.66
CA LYS A 5 -6.19 -14.56 10.76
C LYS A 5 -6.32 -13.86 9.40
N GLN A 6 -6.37 -12.54 9.41
CA GLN A 6 -6.42 -11.71 8.20
C GLN A 6 -5.12 -11.82 7.42
N TYR A 7 -3.98 -11.68 8.10
CA TYR A 7 -2.67 -11.80 7.48
C TYR A 7 -2.44 -13.19 6.88
N LYS A 8 -2.86 -14.27 7.56
CA LYS A 8 -2.79 -15.65 7.03
C LYS A 8 -3.55 -15.82 5.70
N ARG A 9 -4.68 -15.12 5.53
CA ARG A 9 -5.45 -15.13 4.27
C ARG A 9 -4.81 -14.27 3.19
N LEU A 10 -4.20 -13.13 3.56
CA LEU A 10 -3.54 -12.23 2.62
C LEU A 10 -2.19 -12.75 2.12
N LYS A 11 -1.44 -13.42 3.00
CA LYS A 11 -0.11 -13.96 2.71
C LYS A 11 -0.02 -14.75 1.41
N PRO A 12 -0.87 -15.76 1.12
CA PRO A 12 -0.79 -16.50 -0.13
C PRO A 12 -0.92 -15.59 -1.37
N ILE A 13 -1.79 -14.58 -1.34
CA ILE A 13 -1.96 -13.62 -2.44
C ILE A 13 -0.67 -12.81 -2.62
N LEU A 14 -0.04 -12.37 -1.53
CA LEU A 14 1.22 -11.63 -1.58
C LEU A 14 2.35 -12.46 -2.21
N LEU A 15 2.40 -13.76 -1.92
CA LEU A 15 3.40 -14.65 -2.53
C LEU A 15 3.09 -14.89 -4.01
N GLU A 16 1.82 -15.04 -4.38
CA GLU A 16 1.38 -15.25 -5.75
C GLU A 16 1.71 -14.05 -6.67
N ILE A 17 1.59 -12.81 -6.18
CA ILE A 17 2.03 -11.60 -6.90
C ILE A 17 3.57 -11.44 -6.93
N GLY A 18 4.31 -12.44 -6.44
CA GLY A 18 5.76 -12.48 -6.44
C GLY A 18 6.42 -11.59 -5.38
N LEU A 19 5.80 -11.43 -4.20
CA LEU A 19 6.50 -10.89 -3.03
C LEU A 19 7.16 -12.02 -2.25
N TYR A 20 8.45 -11.88 -1.99
CA TYR A 20 9.20 -12.83 -1.18
C TYR A 20 8.77 -12.77 0.29
N ASP A 21 8.66 -13.95 0.92
CA ASP A 21 8.30 -14.12 2.33
C ASP A 21 9.44 -13.68 3.26
N LYS A 22 9.61 -12.36 3.39
CA LYS A 22 10.55 -11.77 4.32
C LYS A 22 9.92 -11.65 5.71
N PRO A 23 10.69 -11.75 6.80
CA PRO A 23 10.16 -11.59 8.17
C PRO A 23 9.47 -10.23 8.38
N ASN A 24 9.91 -9.19 7.67
CA ASN A 24 9.34 -7.84 7.74
C ASN A 24 8.23 -7.58 6.70
N LEU A 25 7.84 -8.57 5.90
CA LEU A 25 6.84 -8.41 4.85
C LEU A 25 5.51 -7.91 5.44
N ARG A 26 5.06 -8.53 6.54
CA ARG A 26 3.83 -8.12 7.24
C ARG A 26 3.83 -6.63 7.59
N LYS A 27 4.83 -6.17 8.34
CA LYS A 27 4.94 -4.77 8.77
C LYS A 27 5.03 -3.80 7.59
N THR A 28 5.70 -4.21 6.51
CA THR A 28 5.81 -3.43 5.28
C THR A 28 4.45 -3.29 4.61
N VAL A 29 3.72 -4.40 4.43
CA VAL A 29 2.37 -4.39 3.83
C VAL A 29 1.42 -3.55 4.68
N GLU A 30 1.42 -3.77 6.01
CA GLU A 30 0.59 -3.00 6.93
C GLU A 30 0.92 -1.50 6.88
N GLY A 31 2.19 -1.12 6.77
CA GLY A 31 2.61 0.27 6.66
C GLY A 31 2.19 0.92 5.34
N VAL A 32 2.28 0.18 4.23
CA VAL A 32 1.78 0.63 2.92
C VAL A 32 0.27 0.84 2.96
N LEU A 33 -0.48 -0.15 3.46
CA LEU A 33 -1.93 -0.06 3.61
C LEU A 33 -2.33 1.09 4.54
N TYR A 34 -1.61 1.28 5.64
CA TYR A 34 -1.87 2.37 6.59
C TYR A 34 -1.64 3.74 5.95
N ARG A 35 -0.56 3.94 5.19
CA ARG A 35 -0.34 5.21 4.46
C ARG A 35 -1.45 5.47 3.45
N MET A 36 -1.86 4.45 2.70
CA MET A 36 -2.96 4.57 1.74
C MET A 36 -4.27 4.95 2.42
N LYS A 37 -4.53 4.37 3.60
CA LYS A 37 -5.70 4.67 4.42
C LYS A 37 -5.69 6.10 4.97
N VAL A 38 -4.59 6.55 5.56
CA VAL A 38 -4.54 7.79 6.35
C VAL A 38 -4.14 9.02 5.53
N GLY A 39 -3.40 8.85 4.43
CA GLY A 39 -3.00 9.99 3.59
C GLY A 39 -1.75 10.74 4.06
N LEU A 40 -1.13 10.35 5.18
CA LEU A 40 -0.02 11.07 5.81
C LEU A 40 1.31 11.02 5.02
N PRO A 41 2.22 12.00 5.24
CA PRO A 41 3.57 11.98 4.70
C PRO A 41 4.35 10.75 5.17
N TRP A 42 5.19 10.17 4.31
CA TRP A 42 5.98 8.98 4.66
C TRP A 42 6.83 9.16 5.93
N ARG A 43 7.35 10.37 6.19
CA ARG A 43 8.16 10.67 7.38
C ARG A 43 7.39 10.52 8.70
N ASP A 44 6.07 10.70 8.64
CA ASP A 44 5.19 10.63 9.81
C ASP A 44 4.61 9.22 10.02
N LEU A 45 5.07 8.24 9.23
CA LEU A 45 4.65 6.86 9.38
C LEU A 45 5.07 6.33 10.77
N PRO A 46 4.14 5.74 11.56
CA PRO A 46 4.45 5.22 12.88
C PRO A 46 5.62 4.23 12.85
N LYS A 47 6.55 4.37 13.82
CA LYS A 47 7.74 3.52 13.95
C LYS A 47 7.40 2.02 14.09
N TYR A 48 6.16 1.70 14.48
CA TYR A 48 5.64 0.33 14.54
C TYR A 48 5.87 -0.45 13.23
N PHE A 49 5.69 0.20 12.07
CA PHE A 49 5.85 -0.42 10.75
C PHE A 49 7.32 -0.61 10.33
N GLY A 50 8.25 -0.12 11.14
CA GLY A 50 9.68 -0.07 10.85
C GLY A 50 10.12 1.29 10.31
N LYS A 51 11.29 1.31 9.66
CA LYS A 51 11.84 2.55 9.08
C LYS A 51 10.97 2.99 7.90
N HIS A 52 10.43 4.22 7.97
CA HIS A 52 9.59 4.77 6.91
C HIS A 52 10.23 4.69 5.51
N ASN A 53 11.55 4.89 5.42
CA ASN A 53 12.30 4.81 4.16
C ASN A 53 12.25 3.39 3.56
N THR A 54 12.24 2.34 4.39
CA THR A 54 12.13 0.95 3.93
C THR A 54 10.73 0.68 3.37
N VAL A 55 9.69 1.14 4.06
CA VAL A 55 8.29 1.00 3.60
C VAL A 55 8.09 1.77 2.29
N TYR A 56 8.60 2.98 2.20
CA TYR A 56 8.57 3.81 1.00
C TYR A 56 9.30 3.15 -0.19
N LYS A 57 10.51 2.61 0.01
CA LYS A 57 11.25 1.89 -1.05
C LYS A 57 10.50 0.64 -1.52
N ALA A 58 9.84 -0.08 -0.59
CA ALA A 58 9.00 -1.22 -0.95
C ALA A 58 7.78 -0.78 -1.77
N PHE A 59 7.08 0.26 -1.32
CA PHE A 59 5.96 0.85 -2.05
C PHE A 59 6.35 1.24 -3.48
N ASN A 60 7.43 2.02 -3.66
CA ASN A 60 7.89 2.42 -4.98
C ASN A 60 8.20 1.22 -5.88
N ARG A 61 8.91 0.21 -5.33
CA ARG A 61 9.24 -1.00 -6.07
C ARG A 61 7.99 -1.78 -6.48
N TRP A 62 7.00 -1.86 -5.61
CA TRP A 62 5.76 -2.59 -5.90
C TRP A 62 4.88 -1.83 -6.88
N SER A 63 4.84 -0.50 -6.77
CA SER A 63 4.12 0.38 -7.69
C SER A 63 4.71 0.34 -9.08
N ALA A 64 6.04 0.45 -9.22
CA ALA A 64 6.73 0.37 -10.51
C ALA A 64 6.54 -0.99 -11.22
N ASN A 65 6.30 -2.06 -10.46
CA ASN A 65 6.05 -3.41 -10.98
C ASN A 65 4.56 -3.78 -11.02
N ASN A 66 3.64 -2.81 -10.89
CA ASN A 66 2.19 -3.03 -10.86
C ASN A 66 1.68 -4.04 -9.81
N LYS A 67 2.50 -4.40 -8.81
CA LYS A 67 2.16 -5.40 -7.80
C LYS A 67 1.02 -4.96 -6.90
N LEU A 68 0.92 -3.66 -6.63
CA LEU A 68 -0.18 -3.09 -5.85
C LEU A 68 -1.51 -3.21 -6.61
N ILE A 69 -1.52 -2.91 -7.92
CA ILE A 69 -2.70 -3.08 -8.77
C ILE A 69 -3.14 -4.55 -8.79
N LEU A 70 -2.19 -5.47 -8.99
CA LEU A 70 -2.47 -6.91 -8.96
C LEU A 70 -3.01 -7.38 -7.60
N LEU A 71 -2.46 -6.87 -6.50
CA LEU A 71 -2.95 -7.14 -5.16
C LEU A 71 -4.40 -6.70 -5.01
N PHE A 72 -4.71 -5.47 -5.41
CA PHE A 72 -6.07 -4.94 -5.32
C PHE A 72 -7.06 -5.76 -6.13
N ASN A 73 -6.74 -6.05 -7.39
CA ASN A 73 -7.60 -6.88 -8.25
C ASN A 73 -7.89 -8.26 -7.64
N LYS A 74 -6.87 -8.92 -7.06
CA LYS A 74 -7.04 -10.23 -6.43
C LYS A 74 -7.84 -10.21 -5.13
N VAL A 75 -7.70 -9.15 -4.34
CA VAL A 75 -8.41 -8.98 -3.07
C VAL A 75 -9.87 -8.63 -3.32
N ILE A 76 -10.13 -7.76 -4.31
CA ILE A 76 -11.45 -7.37 -4.79
C ILE A 76 -12.24 -8.59 -5.29
N GLY A 77 -11.60 -9.47 -6.07
CA GLY A 77 -12.25 -10.65 -6.64
C GLY A 77 -12.56 -11.76 -5.64
N GLN A 78 -12.18 -11.63 -4.37
CA GLN A 78 -12.31 -12.69 -3.37
C GLN A 78 -13.35 -12.34 -2.28
N PRO A 79 -14.38 -13.18 -2.07
CA PRO A 79 -15.35 -12.96 -1.01
C PRO A 79 -14.72 -13.04 0.38
N GLY A 80 -15.12 -12.13 1.27
CA GLY A 80 -14.64 -12.08 2.65
C GLY A 80 -13.23 -11.48 2.82
N MET A 81 -12.73 -10.75 1.83
CA MET A 81 -11.49 -9.94 1.89
C MET A 81 -11.74 -8.45 2.11
N GLU A 82 -12.98 -8.07 2.35
CA GLU A 82 -13.42 -6.67 2.45
C GLU A 82 -12.71 -5.91 3.59
N TRP A 83 -12.32 -6.61 4.66
CA TRP A 83 -11.56 -6.07 5.80
C TRP A 83 -10.19 -5.50 5.42
N VAL A 84 -9.63 -5.80 4.24
CA VAL A 84 -8.39 -5.17 3.77
C VAL A 84 -8.58 -3.65 3.62
N PHE A 85 -9.82 -3.21 3.35
CA PHE A 85 -10.19 -1.80 3.13
C PHE A 85 -11.18 -1.26 4.15
N ILE A 86 -11.95 -2.13 4.82
CA ILE A 86 -12.94 -1.75 5.82
C ILE A 86 -12.28 -1.58 7.18
N ASP A 87 -11.95 -0.33 7.53
CA ASP A 87 -11.86 0.05 8.94
C ASP A 87 -12.18 1.55 9.09
N GLY A 88 -13.41 1.86 9.49
CA GLY A 88 -13.75 3.10 10.20
C GLY A 88 -14.71 4.09 9.53
N SER A 89 -14.64 4.31 8.21
CA SER A 89 -15.45 5.36 7.57
C SER A 89 -15.98 4.90 6.22
N HIS A 90 -17.26 4.52 6.20
CA HIS A 90 -18.19 4.53 5.05
C HIS A 90 -17.56 4.70 3.66
N ILE A 91 -16.94 3.65 3.11
CA ILE A 91 -16.72 3.57 1.67
C ILE A 91 -17.48 2.35 1.17
N LYS A 92 -18.75 2.59 0.81
CA LYS A 92 -19.53 1.68 -0.05
C LYS A 92 -18.69 1.36 -1.28
N ALA A 93 -18.83 0.15 -1.79
CA ALA A 93 -18.10 -0.51 -2.88
C ALA A 93 -18.08 0.22 -4.26
N HIS A 94 -18.21 1.54 -4.30
CA HIS A 94 -18.36 2.40 -5.47
C HIS A 94 -17.16 3.36 -5.69
N HIS A 95 -16.06 3.20 -4.94
CA HIS A 95 -14.95 4.17 -4.88
C HIS A 95 -13.58 3.60 -5.29
N TRP A 96 -13.51 2.40 -5.87
CA TRP A 96 -12.22 1.81 -6.29
C TRP A 96 -11.53 2.64 -7.39
N ILE A 97 -12.32 3.37 -8.18
CA ILE A 97 -11.85 4.37 -9.16
C ILE A 97 -11.17 5.55 -8.45
N ALA A 98 -11.61 5.94 -7.26
CA ALA A 98 -10.98 7.02 -6.51
C ALA A 98 -9.72 6.56 -5.75
N TYR A 99 -9.61 5.28 -5.36
CA TYR A 99 -8.31 4.71 -4.99
C TYR A 99 -7.37 4.60 -6.20
N TYR A 100 -7.88 4.29 -7.39
CA TYR A 100 -7.11 4.31 -8.64
C TYR A 100 -6.72 5.75 -9.02
N LEU A 101 -7.57 6.75 -8.81
CA LEU A 101 -7.26 8.17 -9.04
C LEU A 101 -6.31 8.72 -7.98
N ILE A 102 -6.44 8.39 -6.70
CA ILE A 102 -5.45 8.76 -5.67
C ILE A 102 -4.13 8.03 -5.94
N PHE A 103 -4.18 6.77 -6.38
CA PHE A 103 -2.99 6.02 -6.79
C PHE A 103 -2.35 6.61 -8.04
N VAL A 104 -3.12 7.00 -9.06
CA VAL A 104 -2.64 7.63 -10.31
C VAL A 104 -2.20 9.06 -10.06
N GLU A 105 -2.92 9.89 -9.32
CA GLU A 105 -2.50 11.23 -8.92
C GLU A 105 -1.23 11.18 -8.06
N CYS A 106 -1.16 10.28 -7.07
CA CYS A 106 0.07 10.07 -6.30
C CYS A 106 1.19 9.51 -7.18
N LEU A 107 0.90 8.63 -8.15
CA LEU A 107 1.91 8.05 -9.04
C LEU A 107 2.37 9.05 -10.11
N HIS A 108 1.50 9.95 -10.56
CA HIS A 108 1.78 10.99 -11.55
C HIS A 108 2.50 12.17 -10.89
N ALA A 109 2.10 12.56 -9.67
CA ALA A 109 2.88 13.45 -8.80
C ALA A 109 4.24 12.81 -8.45
N PHE A 110 4.32 11.48 -8.37
CA PHE A 110 5.56 10.76 -8.12
C PHE A 110 6.48 10.67 -9.35
N PHE A 111 5.95 10.44 -10.55
CA PHE A 111 6.72 10.46 -11.81
C PHE A 111 7.11 11.89 -12.23
N SER A 112 6.29 12.91 -11.95
CA SER A 112 6.69 14.33 -12.12
C SER A 112 7.69 14.78 -11.04
N SER A 113 7.67 14.19 -9.84
CA SER A 113 8.60 14.52 -8.75
C SER A 113 10.05 14.11 -9.04
N THR A 114 10.34 13.17 -9.94
CA THR A 114 11.73 12.91 -10.33
C THR A 114 12.36 14.06 -11.11
N TYR A 115 11.57 15.00 -11.65
CA TYR A 115 12.07 16.27 -12.20
C TYR A 115 12.04 17.42 -11.18
N ALA A 116 11.13 17.39 -10.18
CA ALA A 116 10.97 18.46 -9.19
C ALA A 116 11.75 18.28 -7.87
N ARG A 117 12.52 17.20 -7.69
CA ARG A 117 13.34 16.98 -6.47
C ARG A 117 14.75 17.59 -6.57
N LYS A 118 14.92 18.69 -7.31
CA LYS A 118 16.12 19.54 -7.30
C LYS A 118 15.99 20.76 -6.37
N SER A 119 14.89 20.89 -5.61
CA SER A 119 14.61 22.09 -4.79
C SER A 119 14.48 21.86 -3.28
N CYS A 120 14.90 20.71 -2.75
CA CYS A 120 14.97 20.47 -1.30
C CYS A 120 16.32 19.84 -0.92
N GLU A 121 17.41 20.45 -1.38
CA GLU A 121 18.69 20.45 -0.69
C GLU A 121 18.88 21.84 -0.12
N SER A 122 18.47 22.04 1.13
CA SER A 122 18.91 23.09 2.08
C SER A 122 18.34 22.75 3.46
#